data_AF-A0A6I2MPH6-F1
#
_entry.id   AF-A0A6I2MPH6-F1
#
_cell.length_a   1.000
_cell.length_b   1.000
_cell.length_c   1.000
_cell.angle_alpha   90.00
_cell.angle_beta   90.00
_cell.angle_gamma   90.00
#
_symmetry.space_group_name_H-M   'P 1'
#
loop_
_entity.id
_entity.type
_entity.pdbx_description
1 polymer ?
#
loop_
_entity_poly.entity_id
_entity_poly.type
_entity_poly.pdbx_seq_one_letter_code
_entity_poly.pdbx_strand_id
1 'polypeptide(L)'
;MSIMKLRNVFGGKDQDDNDPYWEFNEKRHFKPKLNKGDYYKLSGFDFGWFVLEPMSNFVQDKEHEIERGKSLSYGQKALYYWWYLDAQVTNGGFVQFYYNGYAPYVATIIKGLEFIGDMEMADLVKKADTIYQKNKELVIKAQKNDLFDSDLYDKLEELSVLDDKYYGLNMKTMAALESYIRKYPDEICLTEDGLPFDLTYTGLYRTYFENKNIKEEFSVEAGLINGEYKLFYQNGILKEMVVYVKGQKTGERKAYNEDGVLVHEVIKGDTENSLIHKWFYENGIPKKMETRNADTDKKCGAYKEWYDNGQLKADSNFLNNSTRIGKWSEYWKDGSKKFEGEVLEGKPHCINYWTEEGGQTLKNGTGMYYTEWVTRSSITIYETEFKNYLRDGTAKSIKDGRLTLYQEYKEDKQHGYTRSYYDDGSVKEEKYYEDGKLISSKKLP
;
A
#
# COMPACT_ATOMS: atom_id res chain seq x y z
N MET A 1 30.31 12.98 -34.26
CA MET A 1 31.48 12.16 -33.85
C MET A 1 31.06 10.70 -33.84
N SER A 2 31.93 9.84 -34.34
CA SER A 2 31.66 8.51 -34.90
C SER A 2 31.01 7.51 -33.93
N ILE A 3 29.88 6.91 -34.34
CA ILE A 3 29.31 5.70 -33.76
C ILE A 3 30.22 4.53 -34.18
N MET A 4 31.24 4.26 -33.37
CA MET A 4 32.14 3.14 -33.55
C MET A 4 31.60 1.92 -32.79
N LYS A 5 31.13 0.94 -33.58
CA LYS A 5 31.12 -0.51 -33.33
C LYS A 5 31.45 -0.97 -31.90
N LEU A 6 30.40 -1.17 -31.10
CA LEU A 6 30.37 -2.21 -30.05
C LEU A 6 29.73 -3.46 -30.65
N ARG A 7 30.49 -4.17 -31.50
CA ARG A 7 30.25 -5.58 -31.80
C ARG A 7 31.50 -6.33 -31.34
N ASN A 8 31.28 -7.39 -30.58
CA ASN A 8 32.25 -8.35 -30.03
C ASN A 8 32.86 -8.01 -28.66
N VAL A 9 32.09 -8.23 -27.59
CA VAL A 9 32.61 -8.86 -26.37
C VAL A 9 31.47 -9.67 -25.74
N PHE A 10 31.12 -10.85 -26.26
CA PHE A 10 30.57 -11.97 -25.47
C PHE A 10 30.66 -13.23 -26.33
N GLY A 11 31.71 -14.03 -26.07
CA GLY A 11 31.84 -15.37 -26.61
C GLY A 11 31.05 -16.34 -25.75
N GLY A 12 30.00 -16.92 -26.33
CA GLY A 12 29.24 -18.06 -25.83
C GLY A 12 28.42 -18.61 -26.99
N LYS A 13 28.80 -19.79 -27.50
CA LYS A 13 28.15 -20.44 -28.64
C LYS A 13 26.83 -21.09 -28.21
N ASP A 14 25.84 -20.89 -29.08
CA ASP A 14 24.65 -21.69 -29.36
C ASP A 14 23.54 -21.74 -28.29
N GLN A 15 22.71 -20.68 -28.26
CA GLN A 15 21.26 -20.81 -28.14
C GLN A 15 20.55 -19.56 -28.72
N ASP A 16 19.88 -19.78 -29.86
CA ASP A 16 18.86 -18.96 -30.53
C ASP A 16 19.30 -17.69 -31.31
N ASP A 17 19.94 -17.93 -32.45
CA ASP A 17 20.22 -16.93 -33.50
C ASP A 17 18.95 -16.49 -34.28
N ASN A 18 17.75 -16.97 -33.92
CA ASN A 18 16.51 -16.67 -34.65
C ASN A 18 15.34 -16.28 -33.72
N ASP A 19 15.57 -15.28 -32.85
CA ASP A 19 14.48 -14.63 -32.10
C ASP A 19 13.74 -13.62 -33.00
N PRO A 20 12.54 -13.94 -33.52
CA PRO A 20 11.83 -13.09 -34.48
C PRO A 20 11.36 -11.76 -33.87
N TYR A 21 11.30 -11.67 -32.54
CA TYR A 21 10.87 -10.47 -31.83
C TYR A 21 12.05 -9.51 -31.55
N TRP A 22 13.30 -9.93 -31.76
CA TRP A 22 14.51 -9.11 -31.56
C TRP A 22 15.08 -8.50 -32.86
N GLU A 23 14.19 -8.15 -33.78
CA GLU A 23 14.53 -7.36 -34.97
C GLU A 23 14.04 -5.92 -34.86
N PHE A 24 14.84 -4.96 -35.34
CA PHE A 24 14.50 -3.53 -35.38
C PHE A 24 14.78 -2.95 -36.77
N ASN A 25 13.75 -2.31 -37.36
CA ASN A 25 13.82 -1.59 -38.62
C ASN A 25 13.77 -0.08 -38.37
N GLU A 26 14.94 0.54 -38.33
CA GLU A 26 15.10 1.99 -38.09
C GLU A 26 14.26 2.87 -39.04
N LYS A 27 14.02 2.43 -40.28
CA LYS A 27 13.24 3.20 -41.26
C LYS A 27 11.74 3.23 -40.96
N ARG A 28 11.26 2.33 -40.11
CA ARG A 28 9.86 2.21 -39.70
C ARG A 28 9.68 2.44 -38.21
N HIS A 29 10.66 3.05 -37.54
CA HIS A 29 10.65 3.26 -36.09
C HIS A 29 9.40 4.00 -35.63
N PHE A 30 8.58 3.34 -34.83
CA PHE A 30 7.43 3.92 -34.17
C PHE A 30 7.86 4.62 -32.88
N LYS A 31 7.67 5.94 -32.82
CA LYS A 31 7.88 6.73 -31.61
C LYS A 31 6.54 7.29 -31.13
N PRO A 32 5.96 6.79 -30.03
CA PRO A 32 4.76 7.36 -29.46
C PRO A 32 4.95 8.83 -29.10
N LYS A 33 3.91 9.62 -29.32
CA LYS A 33 3.84 11.02 -28.89
C LYS A 33 3.24 11.08 -27.48
N LEU A 34 4.00 11.63 -26.55
CA LEU A 34 3.70 11.61 -25.12
C LEU A 34 3.55 13.03 -24.58
N ASN A 35 2.61 13.23 -23.65
CA ASN A 35 2.42 14.51 -22.97
C ASN A 35 3.66 14.91 -22.15
N LYS A 36 4.18 16.11 -22.37
CA LYS A 36 5.38 16.60 -21.67
C LYS A 36 5.23 16.68 -20.16
N GLY A 37 4.08 17.14 -19.68
CA GLY A 37 3.82 17.29 -18.26
C GLY A 37 3.85 15.95 -17.54
N ASP A 38 3.14 14.96 -18.08
CA ASP A 38 3.10 13.62 -17.52
C ASP A 38 4.46 12.91 -17.64
N TYR A 39 5.22 13.11 -18.73
CA TYR A 39 6.58 12.58 -18.85
C TYR A 39 7.52 13.07 -17.72
N TYR A 40 7.43 14.34 -17.34
CA TYR A 40 8.24 14.91 -16.27
C TYR A 40 7.74 14.55 -14.86
N LYS A 41 6.44 14.25 -14.70
CA LYS A 41 5.74 14.09 -13.42
C LYS A 41 5.58 12.62 -12.99
N LEU A 42 5.23 11.74 -13.93
CA LEU A 42 4.97 10.33 -13.64
C LEU A 42 6.27 9.59 -13.33
N SER A 43 6.18 8.53 -12.53
CA SER A 43 7.31 7.67 -12.13
C SER A 43 6.85 6.23 -11.95
N GLY A 44 7.78 5.27 -11.93
CA GLY A 44 7.52 3.86 -11.69
C GLY A 44 6.55 3.26 -12.71
N PHE A 45 5.61 2.44 -12.22
CA PHE A 45 4.63 1.76 -13.07
C PHE A 45 3.69 2.73 -13.81
N ASP A 46 3.34 3.87 -13.22
CA ASP A 46 2.52 4.89 -13.92
C ASP A 46 3.27 5.44 -15.14
N PHE A 47 4.57 5.70 -15.02
CA PHE A 47 5.42 6.12 -16.13
C PHE A 47 5.63 4.99 -17.14
N GLY A 48 5.87 3.77 -16.66
CA GLY A 48 6.01 2.58 -17.51
C GLY A 48 4.78 2.36 -18.39
N TRP A 49 3.58 2.39 -17.78
CA TRP A 49 2.31 2.27 -18.51
C TRP A 49 2.10 3.43 -19.49
N PHE A 50 2.36 4.67 -19.07
CA PHE A 50 2.25 5.86 -19.92
C PHE A 50 3.07 5.76 -21.21
N VAL A 51 4.27 5.16 -21.14
CA VAL A 51 5.11 4.91 -22.32
C VAL A 51 4.65 3.67 -23.09
N LEU A 52 4.23 2.62 -22.39
CA LEU A 52 3.82 1.34 -22.98
C LEU A 52 2.52 1.40 -23.76
N GLU A 53 1.48 2.02 -23.20
CA GLU A 53 0.12 2.02 -23.73
C GLU A 53 0.05 2.36 -25.22
N PRO A 54 0.64 3.46 -25.72
CA PRO A 54 0.60 3.77 -27.15
C PRO A 54 1.39 2.77 -28.01
N MET A 55 2.43 2.13 -27.47
CA MET A 55 3.14 1.05 -28.18
C MET A 55 2.27 -0.21 -28.28
N SER A 56 1.59 -0.57 -27.19
CA SER A 56 0.63 -1.68 -27.16
C SER A 56 -0.53 -1.46 -28.13
N ASN A 57 -1.09 -0.26 -28.16
CA ASN A 57 -2.13 0.12 -29.12
C ASN A 57 -1.65 0.10 -30.58
N PHE A 58 -0.38 0.39 -30.84
CA PHE A 58 0.20 0.31 -32.17
C PHE A 58 0.39 -1.14 -32.64
N VAL A 59 0.91 -2.01 -31.76
CA VAL A 59 1.11 -3.43 -32.08
C VAL A 59 -0.23 -4.16 -32.20
N GLN A 60 -1.18 -3.88 -31.30
CA GLN A 60 -2.64 -4.14 -31.39
C GLN A 60 -3.10 -5.61 -31.38
N ASP A 61 -2.36 -6.55 -31.97
CA ASP A 61 -2.72 -7.98 -32.01
C ASP A 61 -1.51 -8.93 -32.11
N LYS A 62 -1.72 -10.20 -31.69
CA LYS A 62 -0.69 -11.27 -31.73
C LYS A 62 -0.35 -11.73 -33.15
N GLU A 63 -1.25 -11.58 -34.11
CA GLU A 63 -1.06 -12.07 -35.49
C GLU A 63 0.00 -11.26 -36.24
N HIS A 64 0.06 -9.94 -35.97
CA HIS A 64 1.01 -9.01 -36.58
C HIS A 64 2.14 -8.59 -35.63
N GLU A 65 2.23 -9.17 -34.43
CA GLU A 65 3.17 -8.75 -33.39
C GLU A 65 4.62 -8.79 -33.85
N ILE A 66 5.02 -9.83 -34.60
CA ILE A 66 6.38 -9.94 -35.15
C ILE A 66 6.66 -8.79 -36.14
N GLU A 67 5.78 -8.58 -37.11
CA GLU A 67 5.99 -7.58 -38.16
C GLU A 67 5.89 -6.14 -37.65
N ARG A 68 4.90 -5.83 -36.81
CA ARG A 68 4.76 -4.50 -36.19
C ARG A 68 5.83 -4.27 -35.12
N GLY A 69 6.21 -5.32 -34.39
CA GLY A 69 7.27 -5.29 -33.39
C GLY A 69 8.62 -4.87 -33.96
N LYS A 70 8.90 -5.09 -35.25
CA LYS A 70 10.09 -4.55 -35.95
C LYS A 70 10.16 -3.02 -35.96
N SER A 71 9.06 -2.34 -35.70
CA SER A 71 9.01 -0.88 -35.58
C SER A 71 9.41 -0.39 -34.19
N LEU A 72 9.55 -1.29 -33.20
CA LEU A 72 10.00 -0.95 -31.85
C LEU A 72 11.53 -1.04 -31.76
N SER A 73 12.16 -0.05 -31.13
CA SER A 73 13.58 -0.09 -30.78
C SER A 73 13.87 -1.17 -29.74
N TYR A 74 15.15 -1.48 -29.53
CA TYR A 74 15.54 -2.45 -28.50
C TYR A 74 15.15 -2.01 -27.08
N GLY A 75 15.24 -0.70 -26.76
CA GLY A 75 14.75 -0.17 -25.50
C GLY A 75 13.22 -0.26 -25.35
N GLN A 76 12.48 0.00 -26.44
CA GLN A 76 11.01 -0.15 -26.45
C GLN A 76 10.59 -1.61 -26.24
N LYS A 77 11.29 -2.55 -26.90
CA LYS A 77 11.07 -4.00 -26.72
C LYS A 77 11.34 -4.46 -25.30
N ALA A 78 12.37 -3.91 -24.64
CA ALA A 78 12.67 -4.22 -23.25
C ALA A 78 11.47 -3.93 -22.35
N LEU A 79 10.86 -2.74 -22.45
CA LEU A 79 9.63 -2.41 -21.71
C LEU A 79 8.46 -3.28 -22.16
N TYR A 80 8.22 -3.38 -23.46
CA TYR A 80 7.05 -4.03 -24.04
C TYR A 80 6.94 -5.51 -23.67
N TYR A 81 8.00 -6.30 -23.90
CA TYR A 81 7.95 -7.73 -23.63
C TYR A 81 8.15 -8.05 -22.15
N TRP A 82 8.91 -7.25 -21.40
CA TRP A 82 8.97 -7.42 -19.93
C TRP A 82 7.60 -7.22 -19.29
N TRP A 83 6.75 -6.33 -19.83
CA TRP A 83 5.40 -6.14 -19.29
C TRP A 83 4.52 -7.39 -19.38
N TYR A 84 4.73 -8.25 -20.40
CA TYR A 84 4.07 -9.57 -20.43
C TYR A 84 4.55 -10.47 -19.31
N LEU A 85 5.86 -10.48 -19.03
CA LEU A 85 6.39 -11.23 -17.89
C LEU A 85 5.76 -10.73 -16.59
N ASP A 86 5.80 -9.43 -16.36
CA ASP A 86 5.26 -8.79 -15.16
C ASP A 86 3.78 -9.11 -14.95
N ALA A 87 2.96 -8.89 -15.96
CA ALA A 87 1.52 -9.14 -15.87
C ALA A 87 1.17 -10.61 -15.55
N GLN A 88 1.98 -11.58 -15.99
CA GLN A 88 1.72 -12.99 -15.71
C GLN A 88 2.27 -13.43 -14.36
N VAL A 89 3.50 -13.05 -14.03
CA VAL A 89 4.17 -13.48 -12.80
C VAL A 89 3.53 -12.83 -11.57
N THR A 90 3.16 -11.55 -11.63
CA THR A 90 2.45 -10.89 -10.52
C THR A 90 1.04 -11.43 -10.27
N ASN A 91 0.45 -12.11 -11.26
CA ASN A 91 -0.90 -12.68 -11.14
C ASN A 91 -0.89 -14.18 -10.79
N GLY A 92 0.15 -14.94 -11.15
CA GLY A 92 0.19 -16.40 -10.91
C GLY A 92 1.56 -17.03 -11.05
N GLY A 93 2.63 -16.24 -10.90
CA GLY A 93 4.00 -16.75 -10.93
C GLY A 93 4.52 -17.14 -12.32
N PHE A 94 5.74 -17.65 -12.35
CA PHE A 94 6.35 -18.17 -13.58
C PHE A 94 5.57 -19.36 -14.15
N VAL A 95 4.93 -20.18 -13.32
CA VAL A 95 4.08 -21.29 -13.77
C VAL A 95 2.97 -20.76 -14.68
N GLN A 96 2.26 -19.72 -14.26
CA GLN A 96 1.22 -19.08 -15.08
C GLN A 96 1.79 -18.48 -16.37
N PHE A 97 2.94 -17.82 -16.31
CA PHE A 97 3.59 -17.25 -17.49
C PHE A 97 3.84 -18.30 -18.59
N TYR A 98 4.41 -19.45 -18.22
CA TYR A 98 4.64 -20.54 -19.17
C TYR A 98 3.35 -21.26 -19.59
N TYR A 99 2.44 -21.49 -18.65
CA TYR A 99 1.15 -22.12 -18.93
C TYR A 99 0.31 -21.29 -19.92
N ASN A 100 0.31 -19.96 -19.80
CA ASN A 100 -0.41 -19.08 -20.72
C ASN A 100 0.30 -18.88 -22.07
N GLY A 101 1.38 -19.63 -22.32
CA GLY A 101 2.02 -19.71 -23.63
C GLY A 101 2.98 -18.55 -23.94
N TYR A 102 3.52 -17.87 -22.93
CA TYR A 102 4.46 -16.76 -23.13
C TYR A 102 5.93 -17.20 -23.29
N ALA A 103 6.21 -18.50 -23.27
CA ALA A 103 7.55 -19.05 -23.53
C ALA A 103 8.26 -18.47 -24.78
N PRO A 104 7.57 -18.21 -25.92
CA PRO A 104 8.22 -17.65 -27.11
C PRO A 104 8.85 -16.26 -26.91
N TYR A 105 8.45 -15.49 -25.90
CA TYR A 105 8.97 -14.15 -25.65
C TYR A 105 10.20 -14.13 -24.74
N VAL A 106 10.56 -15.25 -24.12
CA VAL A 106 11.59 -15.32 -23.06
C VAL A 106 12.95 -14.85 -23.56
N ALA A 107 13.37 -15.29 -24.75
CA ALA A 107 14.63 -14.86 -25.35
C ALA A 107 14.67 -13.34 -25.52
N THR A 108 13.57 -12.74 -25.97
CA THR A 108 13.42 -11.30 -26.18
C THR A 108 13.41 -10.53 -24.87
N ILE A 109 12.74 -11.06 -23.85
CA ILE A 109 12.70 -10.50 -22.49
C ILE A 109 14.12 -10.46 -21.91
N ILE A 110 14.87 -11.57 -22.00
CA ILE A 110 16.25 -11.65 -21.52
C ILE A 110 17.13 -10.64 -22.25
N LYS A 111 17.10 -10.61 -23.59
CA LYS A 111 17.87 -9.65 -24.41
C LYS A 111 17.51 -8.20 -24.08
N GLY A 112 16.23 -7.92 -23.86
CA GLY A 112 15.74 -6.59 -23.45
C GLY A 112 16.29 -6.14 -22.10
N LEU A 113 16.22 -7.02 -21.09
CA LEU A 113 16.75 -6.77 -19.76
C LEU A 113 18.28 -6.56 -19.77
N GLU A 114 19.02 -7.41 -20.49
CA GLU A 114 20.47 -7.25 -20.66
C GLU A 114 20.83 -5.96 -21.39
N PHE A 115 20.05 -5.58 -22.42
CA PHE A 115 20.26 -4.36 -23.20
C PHE A 115 20.12 -3.09 -22.36
N ILE A 116 19.17 -3.06 -21.41
CA ILE A 116 19.02 -1.94 -20.47
C ILE A 116 19.95 -2.04 -19.26
N GLY A 117 20.67 -3.17 -19.11
CA GLY A 117 21.62 -3.42 -18.03
C GLY A 117 21.05 -4.06 -16.76
N ASP A 118 19.80 -4.54 -16.77
CA ASP A 118 19.19 -5.27 -15.65
C ASP A 118 19.58 -6.76 -15.68
N MET A 119 20.84 -7.03 -15.37
CA MET A 119 21.41 -8.38 -15.39
C MET A 119 20.78 -9.28 -14.32
N GLU A 120 20.34 -8.72 -13.18
CA GLU A 120 19.82 -9.52 -12.08
C GLU A 120 18.46 -10.14 -12.41
N MET A 121 17.56 -9.36 -13.01
CA MET A 121 16.29 -9.88 -13.52
C MET A 121 16.51 -10.79 -14.74
N ALA A 122 17.43 -10.44 -15.65
CA ALA A 122 17.76 -11.29 -16.79
C ALA A 122 18.21 -12.70 -16.35
N ASP A 123 19.08 -12.78 -15.36
CA ASP A 123 19.57 -14.05 -14.81
C ASP A 123 18.49 -14.83 -14.06
N LEU A 124 17.53 -14.14 -13.43
CA LEU A 124 16.35 -14.79 -12.84
C LEU A 124 15.49 -15.45 -13.93
N VAL A 125 15.20 -14.71 -15.01
CA VAL A 125 14.39 -15.22 -16.13
C VAL A 125 15.09 -16.38 -16.85
N LYS A 126 16.42 -16.33 -17.03
CA LYS A 126 17.20 -17.47 -17.57
C LYS A 126 17.08 -18.73 -16.71
N LYS A 127 17.07 -18.58 -15.37
CA LYS A 127 16.88 -19.72 -14.45
C LYS A 127 15.48 -20.30 -14.57
N ALA A 128 14.45 -19.44 -14.62
CA ALA A 128 13.08 -19.87 -14.84
C ALA A 128 12.95 -20.62 -16.19
N ASP A 129 13.56 -20.11 -17.26
CA ASP A 129 13.54 -20.78 -18.57
C ASP A 129 14.25 -22.13 -18.54
N THR A 130 15.39 -22.22 -17.88
CA THR A 130 16.11 -23.50 -17.71
C THR A 130 15.24 -24.56 -17.03
N ILE A 131 14.46 -24.17 -16.02
CA ILE A 131 13.52 -25.07 -15.33
C ILE A 131 12.36 -25.42 -16.25
N TYR A 132 11.78 -24.45 -16.96
CA TYR A 132 10.70 -24.68 -17.93
C TYR A 132 11.12 -25.64 -19.04
N GLN A 133 12.28 -25.46 -19.67
CA GLN A 133 12.74 -26.32 -20.77
C GLN A 133 12.87 -27.78 -20.33
N LYS A 134 13.32 -28.05 -19.09
CA LYS A 134 13.36 -29.40 -18.52
C LYS A 134 11.98 -30.02 -18.33
N ASN A 135 10.95 -29.19 -18.12
CA ASN A 135 9.58 -29.60 -17.80
C ASN A 135 8.57 -29.26 -18.90
N LYS A 136 9.02 -28.92 -20.11
CA LYS A 136 8.18 -28.37 -21.20
C LYS A 136 7.03 -29.30 -21.58
N GLU A 137 7.29 -30.60 -21.69
CA GLU A 137 6.26 -31.59 -22.00
C GLU A 137 5.15 -31.67 -20.94
N LEU A 138 5.50 -31.44 -19.67
CA LEU A 138 4.53 -31.41 -18.57
C LEU A 138 3.58 -30.21 -18.74
N VAL A 139 4.12 -29.03 -19.02
CA VAL A 139 3.33 -27.81 -19.23
C VAL A 139 2.43 -27.95 -20.46
N ILE A 140 2.96 -28.46 -21.58
CA ILE A 140 2.17 -28.71 -22.81
C ILE A 140 1.02 -29.69 -22.55
N LYS A 141 1.28 -30.74 -21.76
CA LYS A 141 0.24 -31.70 -21.37
C LYS A 141 -0.82 -31.04 -20.48
N ALA A 142 -0.43 -30.17 -19.56
CA ALA A 142 -1.36 -29.46 -18.69
C ALA A 142 -2.26 -28.50 -19.49
N GLN A 143 -1.70 -27.77 -20.45
CA GLN A 143 -2.43 -26.87 -21.36
C GLN A 143 -3.50 -27.63 -22.17
N LYS A 144 -3.14 -28.79 -22.75
CA LYS A 144 -4.08 -29.59 -23.57
C LYS A 144 -5.25 -30.16 -22.79
N ASN A 145 -5.06 -30.44 -21.50
CA ASN A 145 -6.08 -31.05 -20.65
C ASN A 145 -6.81 -30.03 -19.77
N ASP A 146 -6.56 -28.73 -19.95
CA ASP A 146 -7.11 -27.63 -19.14
C ASP A 146 -6.88 -27.82 -17.62
N LEU A 147 -5.71 -28.31 -17.25
CA LEU A 147 -5.35 -28.68 -15.87
C LEU A 147 -4.59 -27.56 -15.14
N PHE A 148 -5.04 -26.31 -15.24
CA PHE A 148 -4.36 -25.17 -14.60
C PHE A 148 -4.33 -25.32 -13.06
N ASP A 149 -5.45 -25.74 -12.46
CA ASP A 149 -5.64 -25.93 -11.00
C ASP A 149 -5.21 -27.32 -10.49
N SER A 150 -4.45 -28.09 -11.27
CA SER A 150 -3.95 -29.42 -10.86
C SER A 150 -2.62 -29.34 -10.10
N ASP A 151 -2.04 -30.49 -9.72
CA ASP A 151 -0.65 -30.66 -9.22
C ASP A 151 0.46 -29.99 -10.08
N LEU A 152 0.15 -29.18 -11.10
CA LEU A 152 1.16 -28.52 -11.94
C LEU A 152 2.04 -27.59 -11.12
N TYR A 153 1.47 -26.82 -10.18
CA TYR A 153 2.24 -25.99 -9.26
C TYR A 153 3.13 -26.84 -8.35
N ASP A 154 2.59 -27.94 -7.80
CA ASP A 154 3.37 -28.87 -6.96
C ASP A 154 4.52 -29.53 -7.74
N LYS A 155 4.28 -29.87 -9.02
CA LYS A 155 5.29 -30.48 -9.90
C LYS A 155 6.31 -29.46 -10.43
N LEU A 156 6.01 -28.17 -10.33
CA LEU A 156 6.87 -27.06 -10.74
C LEU A 156 7.26 -26.17 -9.56
N GLU A 157 7.39 -26.75 -8.36
CA GLU A 157 7.78 -26.04 -7.14
C GLU A 157 9.06 -25.21 -7.31
N GLU A 158 10.02 -25.69 -8.09
CA GLU A 158 11.26 -24.95 -8.41
C GLU A 158 10.99 -23.61 -9.12
N LEU A 159 9.94 -23.49 -9.93
CA LEU A 159 9.52 -22.21 -10.53
C LEU A 159 8.87 -21.32 -9.47
N SER A 160 8.00 -21.87 -8.63
CA SER A 160 7.32 -21.14 -7.57
C SER A 160 8.31 -20.49 -6.58
N VAL A 161 9.44 -21.16 -6.29
CA VAL A 161 10.53 -20.59 -5.47
C VAL A 161 11.14 -19.33 -6.09
N LEU A 162 11.08 -19.16 -7.42
CA LEU A 162 11.61 -17.98 -8.10
C LEU A 162 10.66 -16.78 -8.05
N ASP A 163 9.37 -16.98 -7.76
CA ASP A 163 8.37 -15.90 -7.72
C ASP A 163 8.68 -14.88 -6.62
N ASP A 164 9.05 -15.33 -5.40
CA ASP A 164 9.45 -14.43 -4.32
C ASP A 164 10.65 -13.56 -4.69
N LYS A 165 11.60 -14.14 -5.42
CA LYS A 165 12.76 -13.39 -5.92
C LYS A 165 12.31 -12.39 -7.00
N TYR A 166 11.36 -12.75 -7.86
CA TYR A 166 10.80 -11.83 -8.82
C TYR A 166 10.14 -10.64 -8.13
N TYR A 167 9.28 -10.86 -7.13
CA TYR A 167 8.62 -9.79 -6.38
C TYR A 167 9.62 -8.83 -5.71
N GLY A 168 10.73 -9.37 -5.19
CA GLY A 168 11.81 -8.55 -4.63
C GLY A 168 12.61 -7.72 -5.64
N LEU A 169 12.58 -8.08 -6.93
CA LEU A 169 13.28 -7.37 -8.00
C LEU A 169 12.37 -6.49 -8.84
N ASN A 170 11.07 -6.74 -8.84
CA ASN A 170 10.08 -6.12 -9.71
C ASN A 170 10.15 -4.57 -9.74
N MET A 171 10.13 -3.93 -8.57
CA MET A 171 10.26 -2.46 -8.49
C MET A 171 11.63 -1.96 -8.98
N LYS A 172 12.71 -2.72 -8.78
CA LYS A 172 14.05 -2.36 -9.26
C LYS A 172 14.13 -2.44 -10.77
N THR A 173 13.52 -3.45 -11.38
CA THR A 173 13.45 -3.59 -12.84
C THR A 173 12.64 -2.46 -13.46
N MET A 174 11.50 -2.09 -12.88
CA MET A 174 10.74 -0.93 -13.35
C MET A 174 11.56 0.37 -13.25
N ALA A 175 12.32 0.55 -12.16
CA ALA A 175 13.22 1.70 -12.03
C ALA A 175 14.36 1.69 -13.06
N ALA A 176 14.91 0.52 -13.41
CA ALA A 176 15.93 0.39 -14.46
C ALA A 176 15.37 0.75 -15.84
N LEU A 177 14.17 0.26 -16.17
CA LEU A 177 13.44 0.61 -17.39
C LEU A 177 13.15 2.11 -17.48
N GLU A 178 12.62 2.71 -16.41
CA GLU A 178 12.38 4.16 -16.35
C GLU A 178 13.69 4.94 -16.54
N SER A 179 14.75 4.56 -15.83
CA SER A 179 16.07 5.19 -15.95
C SER A 179 16.62 5.14 -17.38
N TYR A 180 16.47 3.99 -18.05
CA TYR A 180 16.87 3.83 -19.44
C TYR A 180 16.07 4.75 -20.37
N ILE A 181 14.74 4.78 -20.25
CA ILE A 181 13.86 5.61 -21.07
C ILE A 181 14.16 7.09 -20.88
N ARG A 182 14.40 7.53 -19.64
CA ARG A 182 14.76 8.92 -19.32
C ARG A 182 16.14 9.31 -19.86
N LYS A 183 17.06 8.35 -19.95
CA LYS A 183 18.39 8.58 -20.50
C LYS A 183 18.38 8.66 -22.03
N TYR A 184 17.48 7.93 -22.70
CA TYR A 184 17.42 7.82 -24.16
C TYR A 184 16.01 8.08 -24.73
N PRO A 185 15.34 9.20 -24.40
CA PRO A 185 13.97 9.45 -24.84
C PRO A 185 13.82 9.46 -26.36
N ASP A 186 14.83 9.94 -27.08
CA ASP A 186 14.83 10.00 -28.55
C ASP A 186 14.76 8.62 -29.20
N GLU A 187 15.17 7.55 -28.50
CA GLU A 187 14.99 6.18 -28.95
C GLU A 187 13.56 5.68 -28.69
N ILE A 188 12.87 6.23 -27.71
CA ILE A 188 11.65 5.66 -27.15
C ILE A 188 10.40 6.40 -27.58
N CYS A 189 10.43 7.74 -27.65
CA CYS A 189 9.23 8.56 -27.76
C CYS A 189 9.53 9.98 -28.30
N LEU A 190 8.47 10.74 -28.54
CA LEU A 190 8.49 12.15 -28.89
C LEU A 190 7.49 12.90 -27.99
N THR A 191 7.60 14.22 -27.91
CA THR A 191 6.58 15.06 -27.29
C THR A 191 5.26 15.00 -28.08
N GLU A 192 4.18 15.52 -27.49
CA GLU A 192 2.88 15.67 -28.16
C GLU A 192 2.97 16.46 -29.48
N ASP A 193 3.91 17.39 -29.59
CA ASP A 193 4.20 18.18 -30.79
C ASP A 193 5.09 17.44 -31.81
N GLY A 194 5.56 16.23 -31.49
CA GLY A 194 6.47 15.45 -32.32
C GLY A 194 7.93 15.89 -32.27
N LEU A 195 8.35 16.56 -31.19
CA LEU A 195 9.73 17.00 -30.98
C LEU A 195 10.48 16.07 -30.00
N PRO A 196 11.82 16.07 -29.99
CA PRO A 196 12.62 15.48 -28.93
C PRO A 196 12.29 16.03 -27.53
N PHE A 197 12.44 15.21 -26.49
CA PHE A 197 12.33 15.67 -25.10
C PHE A 197 13.59 16.43 -24.68
N ASP A 198 13.40 17.63 -24.14
CA ASP A 198 14.50 18.39 -23.54
C ASP A 198 14.77 17.90 -22.11
N LEU A 199 15.85 17.11 -21.96
CA LEU A 199 16.33 16.59 -20.68
C LEU A 199 17.03 17.64 -19.81
N THR A 200 17.34 18.81 -20.36
CA THR A 200 17.92 19.94 -19.62
C THR A 200 16.88 20.93 -19.13
N TYR A 201 15.62 20.73 -19.54
CA TYR A 201 14.52 21.62 -19.21
C TYR A 201 14.44 21.84 -17.70
N THR A 202 14.52 23.12 -17.32
CA THR A 202 14.38 23.60 -15.95
C THR A 202 13.43 24.78 -15.97
N GLY A 203 12.32 24.68 -15.25
CA GLY A 203 11.28 25.70 -15.30
C GLY A 203 9.98 25.28 -14.63
N LEU A 204 9.00 26.17 -14.69
CA LEU A 204 7.68 25.94 -14.15
C LEU A 204 6.77 25.38 -15.24
N TYR A 205 6.14 24.25 -14.98
CA TYR A 205 5.16 23.61 -15.84
C TYR A 205 3.75 23.86 -15.32
N ARG A 206 2.79 24.13 -16.22
CA ARG A 206 1.38 24.35 -15.88
C ARG A 206 0.47 23.63 -16.85
N THR A 207 -0.60 23.05 -16.33
CA THR A 207 -1.75 22.58 -17.11
C THR A 207 -2.97 23.40 -16.72
N TYR A 208 -4.00 23.40 -17.58
CA TYR A 208 -5.19 24.22 -17.40
C TYR A 208 -6.46 23.39 -17.54
N PHE A 209 -7.48 23.76 -16.80
CA PHE A 209 -8.85 23.31 -17.02
C PHE A 209 -9.42 23.92 -18.32
N GLU A 210 -10.58 23.43 -18.77
CA GLU A 210 -11.29 24.00 -19.93
C GLU A 210 -11.63 25.49 -19.75
N ASN A 211 -11.88 25.92 -18.50
CA ASN A 211 -12.12 27.32 -18.17
C ASN A 211 -10.84 28.17 -18.11
N LYS A 212 -9.68 27.62 -18.47
CA LYS A 212 -8.36 28.25 -18.47
C LYS A 212 -7.78 28.57 -17.09
N ASN A 213 -8.44 28.16 -16.00
CA ASN A 213 -7.81 28.19 -14.68
C ASN A 213 -6.70 27.13 -14.61
N ILE A 214 -5.67 27.38 -13.81
CA ILE A 214 -4.58 26.43 -13.59
C ILE A 214 -5.19 25.16 -12.97
N LYS A 215 -4.83 24.00 -13.53
CA LYS A 215 -5.19 22.68 -13.01
C LYS A 215 -4.04 22.12 -12.20
N GLU A 216 -2.85 22.04 -12.80
CA GLU A 216 -1.63 21.59 -12.14
C GLU A 216 -0.52 22.62 -12.34
N GLU A 217 0.35 22.79 -11.34
CA GLU A 217 1.56 23.59 -11.40
C GLU A 217 2.69 22.85 -10.70
N PHE A 218 3.85 22.70 -11.35
CA PHE A 218 5.01 22.08 -10.73
C PHE A 218 6.31 22.53 -11.37
N SER A 219 7.39 22.51 -10.59
CA SER A 219 8.73 22.80 -11.08
C SER A 219 9.39 21.54 -11.64
N VAL A 220 10.10 21.71 -12.75
CA VAL A 220 10.93 20.70 -13.38
C VAL A 220 12.38 21.18 -13.28
N GLU A 221 13.28 20.27 -12.92
CA GLU A 221 14.72 20.48 -12.89
C GLU A 221 15.39 19.31 -13.60
N ALA A 222 16.19 19.60 -14.63
CA ALA A 222 16.85 18.59 -15.46
C ALA A 222 15.89 17.49 -15.96
N GLY A 223 14.73 17.90 -16.49
CA GLY A 223 13.74 16.98 -17.05
C GLY A 223 13.03 16.09 -16.03
N LEU A 224 13.09 16.39 -14.73
CA LEU A 224 12.38 15.70 -13.65
C LEU A 224 11.62 16.68 -12.78
N ILE A 225 10.43 16.31 -12.32
CA ILE A 225 9.73 17.10 -11.31
C ILE A 225 10.58 17.26 -10.04
N ASN A 226 10.71 18.50 -9.55
CA ASN A 226 11.49 18.82 -8.36
C ASN A 226 10.87 20.03 -7.63
N GLY A 227 10.67 19.91 -6.33
CA GLY A 227 9.98 20.92 -5.52
C GLY A 227 8.49 20.64 -5.36
N GLU A 228 7.67 21.69 -5.28
CA GLU A 228 6.24 21.56 -5.03
C GLU A 228 5.47 21.21 -6.31
N TYR A 229 4.70 20.14 -6.26
CA TYR A 229 3.57 19.89 -7.14
C TYR A 229 2.32 20.48 -6.51
N LYS A 230 1.53 21.23 -7.27
CA LYS A 230 0.27 21.83 -6.85
C LYS A 230 -0.84 21.40 -7.80
N LEU A 231 -1.95 20.95 -7.23
CA LEU A 231 -3.19 20.66 -7.91
C LEU A 231 -4.25 21.65 -7.41
N PHE A 232 -5.06 22.19 -8.31
CA PHE A 232 -6.09 23.17 -7.99
C PHE A 232 -7.49 22.64 -8.31
N TYR A 233 -8.50 23.15 -7.62
CA TYR A 233 -9.90 23.03 -8.00
C TYR A 233 -10.22 23.93 -9.20
N GLN A 234 -11.32 23.65 -9.89
CA GLN A 234 -11.73 24.43 -11.06
C GLN A 234 -12.02 25.91 -10.74
N ASN A 235 -12.35 26.21 -9.47
CA ASN A 235 -12.51 27.57 -8.94
C ASN A 235 -11.17 28.29 -8.66
N GLY A 236 -10.02 27.63 -8.86
CA GLY A 236 -8.68 28.18 -8.65
C GLY A 236 -8.11 27.99 -7.23
N ILE A 237 -8.87 27.39 -6.31
CA ILE A 237 -8.40 27.11 -4.94
C ILE A 237 -7.42 25.94 -4.96
N LEU A 238 -6.34 26.03 -4.20
CA LEU A 238 -5.35 24.95 -4.05
C LEU A 238 -6.05 23.73 -3.44
N LYS A 239 -6.02 22.59 -4.14
CA LYS A 239 -6.60 21.33 -3.71
C LYS A 239 -5.58 20.45 -2.99
N GLU A 240 -4.40 20.31 -3.58
CA GLU A 240 -3.34 19.46 -3.06
C GLU A 240 -1.97 20.05 -3.37
N MET A 241 -1.03 19.88 -2.45
CA MET A 241 0.38 20.13 -2.66
C MET A 241 1.18 18.89 -2.24
N VAL A 242 2.14 18.45 -3.06
CA VAL A 242 3.03 17.32 -2.78
C VAL A 242 4.47 17.75 -3.04
N VAL A 243 5.41 17.39 -2.17
CA VAL A 243 6.82 17.73 -2.34
C VAL A 243 7.58 16.59 -3.03
N TYR A 244 8.29 16.94 -4.09
CA TYR A 244 9.14 16.06 -4.90
C TYR A 244 10.62 16.43 -4.76
N VAL A 245 11.49 15.42 -4.80
CA VAL A 245 12.94 15.57 -4.93
C VAL A 245 13.43 14.66 -6.06
N LYS A 246 13.99 15.25 -7.12
CA LYS A 246 14.56 14.52 -8.28
C LYS A 246 13.62 13.44 -8.83
N GLY A 247 12.37 13.80 -9.08
CA GLY A 247 11.34 12.90 -9.62
C GLY A 247 10.63 12.03 -8.58
N GLN A 248 11.10 11.97 -7.33
CA GLN A 248 10.55 11.10 -6.29
C GLN A 248 9.72 11.90 -5.27
N LYS A 249 8.54 11.37 -4.90
CA LYS A 249 7.72 11.95 -3.83
C LYS A 249 8.45 11.80 -2.49
N THR A 250 8.48 12.88 -1.70
CA THR A 250 9.09 12.86 -0.35
C THR A 250 8.13 12.37 0.74
N GLY A 251 6.83 12.26 0.42
CA GLY A 251 5.75 11.94 1.37
C GLY A 251 5.09 13.17 2.00
N GLU A 252 5.79 14.32 2.03
CA GLU A 252 5.22 15.58 2.53
C GLU A 252 4.11 16.07 1.59
N ARG A 253 2.94 16.37 2.16
CA ARG A 253 1.79 16.85 1.39
C ARG A 253 0.82 17.69 2.21
N LYS A 254 0.03 18.50 1.53
CA LYS A 254 -1.12 19.24 2.09
C LYS A 254 -2.32 19.08 1.18
N ALA A 255 -3.50 18.91 1.75
CA ALA A 255 -4.77 18.89 1.01
C ALA A 255 -5.78 19.83 1.66
N TYR A 256 -6.54 20.53 0.81
CA TYR A 256 -7.54 21.51 1.20
C TYR A 256 -8.89 21.15 0.57
N ASN A 257 -9.98 21.62 1.17
CA ASN A 257 -11.32 21.50 0.58
C ASN A 257 -11.60 22.63 -0.43
N GLU A 258 -12.79 22.63 -1.03
CA GLU A 258 -13.20 23.62 -2.04
C GLU A 258 -13.32 25.05 -1.50
N ASP A 259 -13.40 25.22 -0.18
CA ASP A 259 -13.39 26.52 0.50
C ASP A 259 -11.97 27.00 0.88
N GLY A 260 -10.95 26.19 0.58
CA GLY A 260 -9.54 26.50 0.89
C GLY A 260 -9.12 26.17 2.33
N VAL A 261 -9.94 25.44 3.08
CA VAL A 261 -9.62 24.98 4.44
C VAL A 261 -8.72 23.74 4.36
N LEU A 262 -7.61 23.76 5.11
CA LEU A 262 -6.70 22.62 5.23
C LEU A 262 -7.43 21.44 5.91
N VAL A 263 -7.49 20.29 5.24
CA VAL A 263 -8.17 19.07 5.75
C VAL A 263 -7.21 17.92 6.02
N HIS A 264 -6.04 17.92 5.38
CA HIS A 264 -4.99 16.92 5.61
C HIS A 264 -3.60 17.51 5.42
N GLU A 265 -2.67 17.19 6.31
CA GLU A 265 -1.25 17.54 6.21
C GLU A 265 -0.41 16.30 6.56
N VAL A 266 0.66 16.07 5.80
CA VAL A 266 1.71 15.10 6.12
C VAL A 266 3.04 15.85 6.14
N ILE A 267 3.77 15.71 7.23
CA ILE A 267 5.12 16.28 7.42
C ILE A 267 6.09 15.18 7.84
N LYS A 268 7.39 15.42 7.69
CA LYS A 268 8.41 14.55 8.29
C LYS A 268 8.27 14.51 9.81
N GLY A 269 8.40 13.31 10.36
CA GLY A 269 8.45 13.10 11.81
C GLY A 269 9.87 13.24 12.36
N ASP A 270 10.02 12.90 13.64
CA ASP A 270 11.28 13.07 14.37
C ASP A 270 12.37 12.08 13.92
N THR A 271 11.99 10.98 13.28
CA THR A 271 12.92 10.00 12.68
C THR A 271 12.85 10.02 11.17
N GLU A 272 13.94 9.67 10.51
CA GLU A 272 14.09 9.70 9.05
C GLU A 272 13.01 8.88 8.31
N ASN A 273 12.57 7.76 8.89
CA ASN A 273 11.53 6.89 8.32
C ASN A 273 10.15 7.11 8.96
N SER A 274 9.87 8.31 9.49
CA SER A 274 8.56 8.64 10.07
C SER A 274 7.90 9.83 9.38
N LEU A 275 6.59 9.74 9.23
CA LEU A 275 5.72 10.79 8.74
C LEU A 275 4.63 11.07 9.78
N ILE A 276 4.34 12.34 10.04
CA ILE A 276 3.25 12.75 10.92
C ILE A 276 2.08 13.19 10.04
N HIS A 277 0.98 12.47 10.15
CA HIS A 277 -0.26 12.80 9.47
C HIS A 277 -1.16 13.60 10.41
N LYS A 278 -1.71 14.71 9.94
CA LYS A 278 -2.68 15.54 10.65
C LYS A 278 -3.94 15.68 9.79
N TRP A 279 -5.08 15.33 10.37
CA TRP A 279 -6.39 15.55 9.77
C TRP A 279 -7.11 16.65 10.54
N PHE A 280 -7.90 17.42 9.82
CA PHE A 280 -8.68 18.51 10.36
C PHE A 280 -10.16 18.30 10.04
N TYR A 281 -11.03 18.87 10.86
CA TYR A 281 -12.45 19.03 10.56
C TYR A 281 -12.64 20.08 9.45
N GLU A 282 -13.83 20.15 8.85
CA GLU A 282 -14.15 21.10 7.77
C GLU A 282 -14.04 22.57 8.20
N ASN A 283 -14.08 22.84 9.51
CA ASN A 283 -13.84 24.16 10.10
C ASN A 283 -12.36 24.45 10.41
N GLY A 284 -11.44 23.55 10.03
CA GLY A 284 -10.00 23.68 10.24
C GLY A 284 -9.49 23.28 11.63
N ILE A 285 -10.38 22.84 12.53
CA ILE A 285 -9.98 22.36 13.86
C ILE A 285 -9.26 21.01 13.72
N PRO A 286 -8.15 20.76 14.45
CA PRO A 286 -7.50 19.44 14.47
C PRO A 286 -8.51 18.35 14.81
N LYS A 287 -8.48 17.26 14.05
CA LYS A 287 -9.34 16.09 14.25
C LYS A 287 -8.53 14.92 14.76
N LYS A 288 -7.40 14.67 14.13
CA LYS A 288 -6.54 13.51 14.42
C LYS A 288 -5.10 13.81 14.03
N MET A 289 -4.16 13.26 14.77
CA MET A 289 -2.74 13.26 14.45
C MET A 289 -2.21 11.85 14.71
N GLU A 290 -1.45 11.29 13.77
CA GLU A 290 -0.74 10.04 14.02
C GLU A 290 0.60 9.97 13.29
N THR A 291 1.60 9.41 13.96
CA THR A 291 2.90 9.10 13.36
C THR A 291 2.83 7.74 12.66
N ARG A 292 3.36 7.66 11.43
CA ARG A 292 3.42 6.45 10.61
C ARG A 292 4.81 6.23 10.06
N ASN A 293 5.17 4.97 9.85
CA ASN A 293 6.41 4.59 9.21
C ASN A 293 6.28 4.84 7.70
N ALA A 294 7.26 5.52 7.11
CA ALA A 294 7.23 5.93 5.71
C ALA A 294 7.18 4.76 4.72
N ASP A 295 7.81 3.63 5.08
CA ASP A 295 7.95 2.46 4.19
C ASP A 295 6.74 1.51 4.27
N THR A 296 6.18 1.34 5.47
CA THR A 296 5.15 0.33 5.76
C THR A 296 3.76 0.90 5.97
N ASP A 297 3.62 2.23 6.05
CA ASP A 297 2.39 2.96 6.40
C ASP A 297 1.76 2.52 7.76
N LYS A 298 2.53 1.84 8.61
CA LYS A 298 2.05 1.40 9.94
C LYS A 298 2.24 2.51 10.98
N LYS A 299 1.31 2.66 11.91
CA LYS A 299 1.42 3.59 13.05
C LYS A 299 2.70 3.31 13.85
N CYS A 300 3.47 4.33 14.21
CA CYS A 300 4.72 4.17 14.97
C CYS A 300 5.06 5.43 15.80
N GLY A 301 4.27 5.70 16.83
CA GLY A 301 4.55 6.77 17.78
C GLY A 301 3.30 7.49 18.23
N ALA A 302 3.38 8.81 18.33
CA ALA A 302 2.35 9.65 18.89
C ALA A 302 1.02 9.53 18.12
N TYR A 303 -0.07 9.45 18.86
CA TYR A 303 -1.44 9.51 18.39
C TYR A 303 -2.22 10.48 19.24
N LYS A 304 -2.89 11.42 18.59
CA LYS A 304 -3.82 12.35 19.24
C LYS A 304 -5.11 12.43 18.45
N GLU A 305 -6.21 12.62 19.17
CA GLU A 305 -7.53 12.86 18.59
C GLU A 305 -8.19 14.00 19.35
N TRP A 306 -8.98 14.80 18.66
CA TRP A 306 -9.68 15.94 19.22
C TRP A 306 -11.17 15.85 18.87
N TYR A 307 -12.01 16.48 19.69
CA TYR A 307 -13.40 16.72 19.38
C TYR A 307 -13.54 17.89 18.39
N ASP A 308 -14.72 17.99 17.78
CA ASP A 308 -15.12 19.08 16.86
C ASP A 308 -15.09 20.48 17.50
N ASN A 309 -15.09 20.57 18.84
CA ASN A 309 -14.92 21.80 19.60
C ASN A 309 -13.44 22.16 19.89
N GLY A 310 -12.49 21.36 19.39
CA GLY A 310 -11.05 21.58 19.55
C GLY A 310 -10.44 21.04 20.85
N GLN A 311 -11.24 20.45 21.74
CA GLN A 311 -10.71 19.83 22.95
C GLN A 311 -10.08 18.47 22.65
N LEU A 312 -9.00 18.16 23.36
CA LEU A 312 -8.32 16.87 23.22
C LEU A 312 -9.28 15.76 23.64
N LYS A 313 -9.38 14.71 22.83
CA LYS A 313 -10.22 13.52 23.07
C LYS A 313 -9.38 12.35 23.54
N ALA A 314 -8.21 12.14 22.91
CA ALA A 314 -7.30 11.05 23.25
C ALA A 314 -5.84 11.45 23.01
N ASP A 315 -4.94 10.94 23.84
CA ASP A 315 -3.49 11.05 23.70
C ASP A 315 -2.84 9.70 24.04
N SER A 316 -2.03 9.16 23.14
CA SER A 316 -1.42 7.83 23.28
C SER A 316 -0.20 7.65 22.38
N ASN A 317 0.55 6.57 22.58
CA ASN A 317 1.63 6.14 21.68
C ASN A 317 1.40 4.72 21.17
N PHE A 318 1.85 4.44 19.95
CA PHE A 318 1.71 3.14 19.28
C PHE A 318 3.04 2.61 18.77
N LEU A 319 3.28 1.31 18.92
CA LEU A 319 4.40 0.61 18.29
C LEU A 319 4.07 0.16 16.86
N ASN A 320 2.81 -0.20 16.62
CA ASN A 320 2.26 -0.60 15.33
C ASN A 320 0.75 -0.30 15.30
N ASN A 321 0.05 -0.69 14.22
CA ASN A 321 -1.39 -0.43 14.05
C ASN A 321 -2.28 -0.92 15.19
N SER A 322 -1.86 -1.96 15.93
CA SER A 322 -2.67 -2.65 16.94
C SER A 322 -2.10 -2.53 18.36
N THR A 323 -0.82 -2.22 18.51
CA THR A 323 -0.14 -2.22 19.83
C THR A 323 0.09 -0.80 20.33
N ARG A 324 -0.69 -0.40 21.33
CA ARG A 324 -0.45 0.80 22.15
C ARG A 324 0.72 0.55 23.12
N ILE A 325 1.50 1.59 23.40
CA ILE A 325 2.62 1.56 24.36
C ILE A 325 2.58 2.75 25.30
N GLY A 326 3.13 2.56 26.50
CA GLY A 326 3.23 3.60 27.51
C GLY A 326 1.87 4.10 28.00
N LYS A 327 1.85 5.36 28.44
CA LYS A 327 0.66 6.00 29.00
C LYS A 327 -0.30 6.43 27.91
N TRP A 328 -1.59 6.36 28.22
CA TRP A 328 -2.62 7.01 27.43
C TRP A 328 -3.67 7.66 28.30
N SER A 329 -4.31 8.68 27.73
CA SER A 329 -5.36 9.43 28.39
C SER A 329 -6.50 9.71 27.42
N GLU A 330 -7.72 9.75 27.96
CA GLU A 330 -8.92 10.15 27.24
C GLU A 330 -9.66 11.22 28.04
N TYR A 331 -10.41 12.04 27.34
CA TYR A 331 -11.09 13.21 27.90
C TYR A 331 -12.53 13.27 27.39
N TRP A 332 -13.40 13.87 28.19
CA TRP A 332 -14.78 14.17 27.81
C TRP A 332 -14.85 15.38 26.88
N LYS A 333 -16.02 15.58 26.24
CA LYS A 333 -16.25 16.68 25.30
C LYS A 333 -16.29 18.07 25.97
N ASP A 334 -16.21 18.14 27.30
CA ASP A 334 -16.03 19.39 28.05
C ASP A 334 -14.55 19.65 28.43
N GLY A 335 -13.65 18.71 28.12
CA GLY A 335 -12.22 18.77 28.37
C GLY A 335 -11.80 18.18 29.71
N SER A 336 -12.74 17.73 30.53
CA SER A 336 -12.44 17.02 31.77
C SER A 336 -11.84 15.64 31.49
N LYS A 337 -11.05 15.12 32.44
CA LYS A 337 -10.45 13.78 32.29
C LYS A 337 -11.53 12.72 32.27
N LYS A 338 -11.43 11.77 31.36
CA LYS A 338 -12.28 10.57 31.29
C LYS A 338 -11.52 9.34 31.79
N PHE A 339 -10.28 9.17 31.34
CA PHE A 339 -9.52 7.95 31.59
C PHE A 339 -8.01 8.19 31.59
N GLU A 340 -7.30 7.43 32.41
CA GLU A 340 -5.84 7.27 32.36
C GLU A 340 -5.46 5.79 32.47
N GLY A 341 -4.50 5.37 31.66
CA GLY A 341 -3.97 4.01 31.69
C GLY A 341 -2.53 3.94 31.21
N GLU A 342 -1.92 2.78 31.39
CA GLU A 342 -0.56 2.50 30.96
C GLU A 342 -0.41 1.05 30.51
N VAL A 343 0.35 0.83 29.43
CA VAL A 343 0.70 -0.54 29.00
C VAL A 343 2.02 -0.92 29.66
N LEU A 344 1.96 -1.86 30.60
CA LEU A 344 3.11 -2.41 31.32
C LEU A 344 3.29 -3.87 30.92
N GLU A 345 4.50 -4.25 30.49
CA GLU A 345 4.82 -5.63 30.06
C GLU A 345 3.84 -6.21 29.01
N GLY A 346 3.33 -5.35 28.14
CA GLY A 346 2.36 -5.71 27.10
C GLY A 346 0.90 -5.85 27.57
N LYS A 347 0.60 -5.58 28.85
CA LYS A 347 -0.76 -5.63 29.41
C LYS A 347 -1.29 -4.22 29.70
N PRO A 348 -2.54 -3.91 29.33
CA PRO A 348 -3.15 -2.63 29.66
C PRO A 348 -3.55 -2.58 31.12
N HIS A 349 -3.07 -1.57 31.85
CA HIS A 349 -3.47 -1.25 33.22
C HIS A 349 -4.38 -0.02 33.20
N CYS A 350 -5.63 -0.17 33.66
CA CYS A 350 -6.52 0.96 33.87
C CYS A 350 -6.14 1.63 35.19
N ILE A 351 -5.71 2.89 35.15
CA ILE A 351 -5.22 3.61 36.32
C ILE A 351 -6.37 4.40 36.96
N ASN A 352 -7.00 5.28 36.18
CA ASN A 352 -8.07 6.14 36.66
C ASN A 352 -9.22 6.24 35.67
N TYR A 353 -10.43 6.43 36.18
CA TYR A 353 -11.62 6.72 35.38
C TYR A 353 -12.51 7.72 36.11
N TRP A 354 -13.01 8.70 35.36
CA TRP A 354 -13.97 9.69 35.81
C TRP A 354 -15.19 9.67 34.89
N THR A 355 -16.36 9.64 35.51
CA THR A 355 -17.65 9.80 34.82
C THR A 355 -17.78 11.20 34.22
N GLU A 356 -18.72 11.37 33.29
CA GLU A 356 -19.02 12.67 32.68
C GLU A 356 -19.49 13.71 33.72
N GLU A 357 -20.08 13.27 34.83
CA GLU A 357 -20.46 14.13 35.96
C GLU A 357 -19.27 14.53 36.86
N GLY A 358 -18.06 14.04 36.56
CA GLY A 358 -16.82 14.34 37.27
C GLY A 358 -16.50 13.39 38.44
N GLY A 359 -17.39 12.45 38.76
CA GLY A 359 -17.17 11.44 39.81
C GLY A 359 -16.06 10.46 39.41
N GLN A 360 -14.99 10.38 40.20
CA GLN A 360 -13.91 9.40 40.01
C GLN A 360 -14.33 8.03 40.55
N THR A 361 -14.51 7.05 39.67
CA THR A 361 -14.97 5.70 40.06
C THR A 361 -13.87 4.66 40.06
N LEU A 362 -12.79 4.89 39.30
CA LEU A 362 -11.57 4.09 39.34
C LEU A 362 -10.42 4.99 39.78
N LYS A 363 -9.67 4.57 40.81
CA LYS A 363 -8.52 5.30 41.33
C LYS A 363 -7.35 4.36 41.56
N ASN A 364 -6.23 4.64 40.92
CA ASN A 364 -5.00 3.84 41.00
C ASN A 364 -5.24 2.32 40.83
N GLY A 365 -6.04 1.96 39.81
CA GLY A 365 -6.34 0.57 39.47
C GLY A 365 -7.33 -0.13 40.40
N THR A 366 -8.03 0.60 41.26
CA THR A 366 -9.07 0.03 42.14
C THR A 366 -10.36 0.83 42.04
N GLY A 367 -11.49 0.13 41.91
CA GLY A 367 -12.82 0.70 41.73
C GLY A 367 -13.50 0.27 40.43
N MET A 368 -14.50 1.03 39.98
CA MET A 368 -15.34 0.68 38.84
C MET A 368 -14.88 1.40 37.56
N TYR A 369 -14.69 0.62 36.50
CA TYR A 369 -14.41 1.11 35.15
C TYR A 369 -15.61 0.88 34.23
N TYR A 370 -15.88 1.84 33.36
CA TYR A 370 -17.02 1.81 32.45
C TYR A 370 -16.56 2.01 31.01
N THR A 371 -17.05 1.17 30.10
CA THR A 371 -16.91 1.38 28.64
C THR A 371 -18.24 1.30 27.95
N GLU A 372 -18.33 1.94 26.78
CA GLU A 372 -19.52 1.95 25.95
C GLU A 372 -19.19 1.46 24.55
N TRP A 373 -20.09 0.68 23.97
CA TRP A 373 -20.04 0.26 22.59
C TRP A 373 -21.35 0.66 21.92
N VAL A 374 -21.27 1.65 21.04
CA VAL A 374 -22.43 2.22 20.33
C VAL A 374 -22.45 1.68 18.91
N THR A 375 -23.59 1.14 18.52
CA THR A 375 -23.91 0.73 17.14
C THR A 375 -25.01 1.63 16.57
N ARG A 376 -25.36 1.47 15.29
CA ARG A 376 -26.46 2.23 14.68
C ARG A 376 -27.82 2.06 15.38
N SER A 377 -28.04 0.95 16.08
CA SER A 377 -29.34 0.57 16.62
C SER A 377 -29.35 0.22 18.10
N SER A 378 -28.18 0.17 18.75
CA SER A 378 -28.07 -0.22 20.17
C SER A 378 -26.83 0.34 20.84
N ILE A 379 -26.92 0.51 22.16
CA ILE A 379 -25.81 0.86 23.04
C ILE A 379 -25.58 -0.29 24.03
N THR A 380 -24.32 -0.69 24.20
CA THR A 380 -23.90 -1.63 25.24
C THR A 380 -22.95 -0.93 26.19
N ILE A 381 -23.25 -0.95 27.48
CA ILE A 381 -22.39 -0.46 28.56
C ILE A 381 -21.75 -1.66 29.23
N TYR A 382 -20.45 -1.60 29.45
CA TYR A 382 -19.72 -2.56 30.27
C TYR A 382 -19.31 -1.89 31.57
N GLU A 383 -19.62 -2.55 32.68
CA GLU A 383 -19.15 -2.18 34.02
C GLU A 383 -18.16 -3.24 34.45
N THR A 384 -17.00 -2.88 34.98
CA THR A 384 -16.01 -3.85 35.45
C THR A 384 -15.30 -3.33 36.69
N GLU A 385 -15.36 -4.13 37.75
CA GLU A 385 -14.68 -3.85 39.00
C GLU A 385 -13.23 -4.31 38.96
N PHE A 386 -12.34 -3.43 39.40
CA PHE A 386 -10.91 -3.67 39.48
C PHE A 386 -10.43 -3.52 40.91
N LYS A 387 -9.41 -4.31 41.25
CA LYS A 387 -8.62 -4.17 42.46
C LYS A 387 -7.16 -4.42 42.11
N ASN A 388 -6.29 -3.46 42.44
CA ASN A 388 -4.86 -3.53 42.11
C ASN A 388 -4.61 -3.88 40.63
N TYR A 389 -5.32 -3.21 39.72
CA TYR A 389 -5.21 -3.35 38.25
C TYR A 389 -5.74 -4.67 37.67
N LEU A 390 -6.24 -5.60 38.50
CA LEU A 390 -6.82 -6.87 38.07
C LEU A 390 -8.34 -6.82 38.21
N ARG A 391 -9.08 -7.52 37.35
CA ARG A 391 -10.52 -7.70 37.55
C ARG A 391 -10.76 -8.50 38.83
N ASP A 392 -11.50 -7.92 39.76
CA ASP A 392 -11.75 -8.49 41.08
C ASP A 392 -13.07 -7.90 41.58
N GLY A 393 -14.06 -8.76 41.78
CA GLY A 393 -15.45 -8.35 41.98
C GLY A 393 -16.31 -8.64 40.75
N THR A 394 -17.15 -7.69 40.34
CA THR A 394 -18.18 -7.93 39.30
C THR A 394 -17.85 -7.31 37.94
N ALA A 395 -18.28 -7.97 36.87
CA ALA A 395 -18.31 -7.42 35.52
C ALA A 395 -19.70 -7.62 34.89
N LYS A 396 -20.22 -6.60 34.21
CA LYS A 396 -21.57 -6.60 33.63
C LYS A 396 -21.56 -6.07 32.20
N SER A 397 -22.45 -6.60 31.38
CA SER A 397 -22.80 -6.10 30.05
C SER A 397 -24.26 -5.70 30.03
N ILE A 398 -24.55 -4.44 29.79
CA ILE A 398 -25.90 -3.86 29.81
C ILE A 398 -26.19 -3.32 28.41
N LYS A 399 -27.06 -4.00 27.65
CA LYS A 399 -27.44 -3.61 26.29
C LYS A 399 -28.81 -2.96 26.29
N ASP A 400 -28.90 -1.73 25.80
CA ASP A 400 -30.13 -0.93 25.75
C ASP A 400 -30.87 -0.89 27.10
N GLY A 401 -30.11 -0.74 28.19
CA GLY A 401 -30.61 -0.72 29.57
C GLY A 401 -30.93 -2.09 30.17
N ARG A 402 -30.76 -3.20 29.42
CA ARG A 402 -31.02 -4.56 29.89
C ARG A 402 -29.72 -5.30 30.21
N LEU A 403 -29.64 -5.91 31.39
CA LEU A 403 -28.51 -6.77 31.75
C LEU A 403 -28.49 -8.00 30.85
N THR A 404 -27.40 -8.21 30.12
CA THR A 404 -27.22 -9.34 29.18
C THR A 404 -26.20 -10.35 29.70
N LEU A 405 -25.23 -9.89 30.50
CA LEU A 405 -24.17 -10.72 31.09
C LEU A 405 -23.77 -10.15 32.45
N TYR A 406 -23.60 -11.04 33.42
CA TYR A 406 -23.01 -10.78 34.73
C TYR A 406 -21.93 -11.83 35.00
N GLN A 407 -20.80 -11.42 35.57
CA GLN A 407 -19.66 -12.28 35.84
C GLN A 407 -18.97 -11.86 37.14
N GLU A 408 -18.48 -12.84 37.89
CA GLU A 408 -17.65 -12.64 39.08
C GLU A 408 -16.20 -13.04 38.81
N TYR A 409 -15.27 -12.22 39.29
CA TYR A 409 -13.83 -12.36 39.11
C TYR A 409 -13.09 -12.25 40.44
N LYS A 410 -11.94 -12.92 40.51
CA LYS A 410 -10.93 -12.76 41.55
C LYS A 410 -9.57 -12.84 40.88
N GLU A 411 -8.75 -11.80 41.04
CA GLU A 411 -7.42 -11.70 40.43
C GLU A 411 -7.40 -12.11 38.94
N ASP A 412 -8.26 -11.47 38.13
CA ASP A 412 -8.47 -11.68 36.69
C ASP A 412 -9.05 -13.04 36.26
N LYS A 413 -9.29 -13.96 37.19
CA LYS A 413 -9.89 -15.27 36.93
C LYS A 413 -11.36 -15.25 37.28
N GLN A 414 -12.19 -15.90 36.46
CA GLN A 414 -13.60 -16.11 36.82
C GLN A 414 -13.67 -16.90 38.13
N HIS A 415 -14.34 -16.36 39.14
CA HIS A 415 -14.43 -16.96 40.46
C HIS A 415 -15.77 -16.55 41.06
N GLY A 416 -16.71 -17.50 41.12
CA GLY A 416 -18.12 -17.26 41.43
C GLY A 416 -19.03 -17.47 40.23
N TYR A 417 -20.15 -16.76 40.20
CA TYR A 417 -21.18 -16.96 39.18
C TYR A 417 -20.95 -16.14 37.89
N THR A 418 -21.24 -16.76 36.75
CA THR A 418 -21.48 -16.11 35.47
C THR A 418 -22.92 -16.38 35.04
N ARG A 419 -23.69 -15.33 34.75
CA ARG A 419 -25.09 -15.42 34.33
C ARG A 419 -25.28 -14.68 33.02
N SER A 420 -25.97 -15.32 32.07
CA SER A 420 -26.50 -14.66 30.88
C SER A 420 -28.02 -14.61 30.94
N TYR A 421 -28.61 -13.61 30.28
CA TYR A 421 -30.02 -13.28 30.43
C TYR A 421 -30.71 -13.25 29.05
N TYR A 422 -32.01 -13.56 29.04
CA TYR A 422 -32.90 -13.32 27.91
C TYR A 422 -33.33 -11.85 27.86
N ASP A 423 -33.98 -11.45 26.76
CA ASP A 423 -34.44 -10.07 26.56
C ASP A 423 -35.53 -9.63 27.56
N ASP A 424 -36.25 -10.60 28.14
CA ASP A 424 -37.23 -10.36 29.22
C ASP A 424 -36.59 -10.23 30.62
N GLY A 425 -35.26 -10.37 30.71
CA GLY A 425 -34.49 -10.29 31.95
C GLY A 425 -34.41 -11.60 32.75
N SER A 426 -35.06 -12.69 32.29
CA SER A 426 -34.93 -14.00 32.93
C SER A 426 -33.54 -14.61 32.68
N VAL A 427 -33.03 -15.39 33.63
CA VAL A 427 -31.71 -16.02 33.50
C VAL A 427 -31.79 -17.14 32.47
N LYS A 428 -30.98 -17.04 31.43
CA LYS A 428 -30.86 -18.02 30.35
C LYS A 428 -29.87 -19.13 30.69
N GLU A 429 -28.73 -18.75 31.25
CA GLU A 429 -27.67 -19.69 31.61
C GLU A 429 -26.93 -19.19 32.83
N GLU A 430 -26.64 -20.09 33.76
CA GLU A 430 -25.83 -19.86 34.94
C GLU A 430 -24.66 -20.84 34.97
N LYS A 431 -23.46 -20.33 35.21
CA LYS A 431 -22.22 -21.09 35.35
C LYS A 431 -21.55 -20.69 36.66
N TYR A 432 -20.97 -21.66 37.35
CA TYR A 432 -20.14 -21.41 38.53
C TYR A 432 -18.69 -21.76 38.23
N TYR A 433 -17.80 -20.85 38.56
CA TYR A 433 -16.37 -20.96 38.33
C TYR A 433 -15.60 -20.88 39.66
N GLU A 434 -14.48 -21.58 39.73
CA GLU A 434 -13.51 -21.45 40.82
C GLU A 434 -12.12 -21.36 40.19
N ASP A 435 -11.44 -20.24 40.45
CA ASP A 435 -10.10 -19.92 39.92
C ASP A 435 -9.95 -20.12 38.40
N GLY A 436 -10.97 -19.67 37.67
CA GLY A 436 -11.05 -19.74 36.22
C GLY A 436 -11.52 -21.09 35.66
N LYS A 437 -11.75 -22.09 36.52
CA LYS A 437 -12.23 -23.41 36.10
C LYS A 437 -13.74 -23.50 36.25
N LEU A 438 -14.42 -23.95 35.21
CA LEU A 438 -15.86 -24.21 35.25
C LEU A 438 -16.14 -25.42 36.15
N ILE A 439 -16.94 -25.22 37.19
CA ILE A 439 -17.32 -26.27 38.15
C ILE A 439 -18.71 -26.81 37.84
N SER A 440 -19.66 -25.94 37.52
CA SER A 440 -21.03 -26.35 37.15
C SER A 440 -21.66 -25.40 36.13
N SER A 441 -22.58 -25.93 35.32
CA SER A 441 -23.35 -25.16 34.35
C SER A 441 -24.80 -25.61 34.36
N LYS A 442 -25.72 -24.66 34.30
CA LYS A 442 -27.16 -24.89 34.22
C LYS A 442 -27.76 -23.97 33.17
N LYS A 443 -28.41 -24.57 32.16
CA LYS A 443 -29.31 -23.83 31.25
C LYS A 443 -30.69 -23.77 31.89
N LEU A 444 -31.28 -22.59 31.85
CA LEU A 444 -32.60 -22.33 32.39
C LEU A 444 -33.55 -22.06 31.21
N PRO A 445 -34.80 -22.57 31.30
CA PRO A 445 -35.76 -22.50 30.21
C PRO A 445 -36.04 -21.07 29.78
#